data_AF-A0A318SVC6-F1
#
_entry.id   AF-A0A318SVC6-F1
#
_cell.length_a   1.000
_cell.length_b   1.000
_cell.length_c   1.000
_cell.angle_alpha   90.00
_cell.angle_beta   90.00
_cell.angle_gamma   90.00
#
_symmetry.space_group_name_H-M   'P 1'
#
loop_
_entity.id
_entity.type
_entity.pdbx_description
1 polymer ?
#
loop_
_entity_poly.entity_id
_entity_poly.type
_entity_poly.pdbx_seq_one_letter_code
_entity_poly.pdbx_strand_id
1 'polypeptide(L)'
;MTERTEDERKEVRKEFGEVVNMSPSELEDWLETEESKSVGDTGGDGESTGHKSGRRIVELKRKTVDELTEDDHDWMNKVVGYCHRHLKQGPSSDVEHSKWRYSLMNWGHDPLKD
;
A
#
# COMPACT_ATOMS: atom_id res chain seq x y z
N MET A 1 8.44 -15.71 -18.40
CA MET A 1 7.20 -15.07 -17.96
C MET A 1 6.65 -14.33 -19.17
N THR A 2 5.39 -14.56 -19.53
CA THR A 2 4.77 -13.82 -20.63
C THR A 2 4.54 -12.39 -20.15
N GLU A 3 4.91 -11.40 -20.96
CA GLU A 3 4.63 -10.00 -20.64
C GLU A 3 3.11 -9.81 -20.51
N ARG A 4 2.71 -9.00 -19.52
CA ARG A 4 1.31 -8.69 -19.24
C ARG A 4 0.73 -7.90 -20.42
N THR A 5 -0.48 -8.28 -20.85
CA THR A 5 -1.23 -7.55 -21.88
C THR A 5 -1.68 -6.19 -21.35
N GLU A 6 -2.04 -5.26 -22.25
CA GLU A 6 -2.51 -3.93 -21.82
C GLU A 6 -3.81 -4.00 -21.01
N ASP A 7 -4.70 -4.95 -21.33
CA ASP A 7 -5.94 -5.16 -20.58
C ASP A 7 -5.64 -5.64 -19.15
N GLU A 8 -4.75 -6.62 -18.99
CA GLU A 8 -4.32 -7.08 -17.66
C GLU A 8 -3.61 -5.95 -16.87
N ARG A 9 -2.77 -5.14 -17.52
CA ARG A 9 -2.14 -3.97 -16.88
C ARG A 9 -3.19 -2.96 -16.40
N LYS A 10 -4.21 -2.72 -17.22
CA LYS A 10 -5.32 -1.82 -16.88
C LYS A 10 -6.13 -2.34 -15.70
N GLU A 11 -6.39 -3.65 -15.64
CA GLU A 11 -7.06 -4.28 -14.49
C GLU A 11 -6.26 -4.11 -13.20
N VAL A 12 -4.95 -4.35 -13.24
CA VAL A 12 -4.05 -4.17 -12.09
C VAL A 12 -4.07 -2.72 -11.60
N ARG A 13 -3.97 -1.74 -12.50
CA ARG A 13 -4.02 -0.31 -12.15
C ARG A 13 -5.36 0.08 -11.54
N LYS A 14 -6.46 -0.48 -12.08
CA LYS A 14 -7.81 -0.24 -11.56
C LYS A 14 -7.94 -0.78 -10.14
N GLU A 15 -7.61 -2.05 -9.91
CA GLU A 15 -7.70 -2.68 -8.59
C GLU A 15 -6.78 -1.99 -7.58
N PHE A 16 -5.57 -1.61 -7.99
CA PHE A 16 -4.67 -0.80 -7.16
C PHE A 16 -5.28 0.55 -6.79
N GLY A 17 -5.92 1.23 -7.74
CA GLY A 17 -6.60 2.50 -7.48
C GLY A 17 -7.81 2.38 -6.55
N GLU A 18 -8.52 1.24 -6.58
CA GLU A 18 -9.64 0.94 -5.68
C GLU A 18 -9.16 0.59 -4.26
N VAL A 19 -8.04 -0.13 -4.15
CA VAL A 19 -7.48 -0.55 -2.86
C VAL A 19 -6.71 0.57 -2.17
N VAL A 20 -5.91 1.36 -2.90
CA VAL A 20 -5.07 2.41 -2.31
C VAL A 20 -5.85 3.72 -2.22
N ASN A 21 -6.64 3.85 -1.15
CA ASN A 21 -7.57 4.97 -0.91
C ASN A 21 -6.93 6.21 -0.24
N MET A 22 -5.66 6.15 0.15
CA MET A 22 -4.90 7.33 0.57
C MET A 22 -4.29 8.04 -0.65
N SER A 23 -4.39 9.38 -0.68
CA SER A 23 -3.66 10.20 -1.66
C SER A 23 -2.15 10.18 -1.38
N PRO A 24 -1.30 10.54 -2.36
CA PRO A 24 0.14 10.62 -2.15
C PRO A 24 0.52 11.50 -0.96
N SER A 25 -0.08 12.68 -0.83
CA SER A 25 0.19 13.60 0.27
C SER A 25 -0.24 13.05 1.63
N GLU A 26 -1.44 12.45 1.71
CA GLU A 26 -1.90 11.85 2.98
C GLU A 26 -1.01 10.69 3.42
N LEU A 27 -0.53 9.89 2.47
CA LEU A 27 0.38 8.78 2.76
C LEU A 27 1.78 9.29 3.15
N GLU A 28 2.29 10.33 2.49
CA GLU A 28 3.55 11.00 2.88
C GLU A 28 3.45 11.50 4.32
N ASP A 29 2.42 12.28 4.65
CA ASP A 29 2.19 12.81 6.00
C ASP A 29 2.07 11.68 7.04
N TRP A 30 1.36 10.60 6.69
CA TRP A 30 1.25 9.42 7.55
C TRP A 30 2.61 8.75 7.81
N LEU A 31 3.44 8.57 6.78
CA LEU A 31 4.74 7.92 6.92
C LEU A 31 5.72 8.71 7.80
N GLU A 32 5.53 10.01 7.96
CA GLU A 32 6.36 10.82 8.87
C GLU A 32 6.05 10.58 10.35
N THR A 33 4.90 9.98 10.67
CA THR A 33 4.45 9.74 12.06
C THR A 33 5.25 8.66 12.77
N GLU A 34 5.28 8.72 14.10
CA GLU A 34 5.89 7.67 14.92
C GLU A 34 5.07 6.38 14.90
N GLU A 35 3.75 6.49 14.79
CA GLU A 35 2.82 5.38 14.64
C GLU A 35 3.17 4.55 13.40
N SER A 36 3.35 5.20 12.26
CA SER A 36 3.76 4.56 11.00
C SER A 36 5.10 3.82 11.12
N LYS A 37 6.10 4.46 11.75
CA LYS A 37 7.44 3.87 11.96
C LYS A 37 7.45 2.74 12.99
N SER A 38 6.47 2.73 13.91
CA SER A 38 6.40 1.77 15.01
C SER A 38 5.83 0.39 14.64
N VAL A 39 5.25 0.24 13.44
CA VAL A 39 4.54 -0.98 13.02
C VAL A 39 5.24 -1.73 11.89
N GLY A 40 5.07 -3.05 11.92
CA GLY A 40 5.69 -3.99 11.00
C GLY A 40 7.06 -4.48 11.48
N ASP A 41 7.54 -5.53 10.83
CA ASP A 41 8.86 -6.09 11.11
C ASP A 41 9.94 -5.33 10.32
N THR A 42 10.99 -4.92 11.02
CA THR A 42 12.16 -4.22 10.47
C THR A 42 13.28 -5.18 10.06
N GLY A 43 13.25 -6.43 10.52
CA GLY A 43 14.33 -7.40 10.26
C GLY A 43 15.71 -6.96 10.77
N GLY A 44 15.79 -5.92 11.60
CA GLY A 44 17.03 -5.31 12.06
C GLY A 44 17.52 -4.09 11.25
N ASP A 45 16.86 -3.73 10.15
CA ASP A 45 17.29 -2.64 9.26
C ASP A 45 16.76 -1.25 9.66
N GLY A 46 16.11 -1.14 10.83
CA GLY A 46 15.55 0.12 11.35
C GLY A 46 14.29 0.63 10.65
N GLU A 47 13.82 -0.04 9.58
CA GLU A 47 12.61 0.34 8.85
C GLU A 47 11.81 -0.87 8.38
N SER A 48 10.50 -0.84 8.62
CA SER A 48 9.62 -1.96 8.28
C SER A 48 9.34 -2.08 6.78
N THR A 49 9.05 -3.30 6.33
CA THR A 49 8.65 -3.55 4.93
C THR A 49 7.40 -2.75 4.53
N GLY A 50 6.46 -2.56 5.46
CA GLY A 50 5.27 -1.76 5.22
C GLY A 50 5.61 -0.30 4.99
N HIS A 51 6.43 0.29 5.86
CA HIS A 51 6.84 1.69 5.71
C HIS A 51 7.60 1.94 4.40
N LYS A 52 8.50 1.01 4.01
CA LYS A 52 9.16 1.02 2.68
C LYS A 52 8.13 0.96 1.54
N SER A 53 7.09 0.14 1.69
CA SER A 53 6.01 0.00 0.71
C SER A 53 5.23 1.29 0.53
N GLY A 54 4.93 2.00 1.62
CA GLY A 54 4.25 3.29 1.58
C GLY A 54 4.98 4.30 0.70
N ARG A 55 6.31 4.46 0.88
CA ARG A 55 7.11 5.33 0.01
C ARG A 55 7.03 4.92 -1.46
N ARG A 56 7.10 3.62 -1.73
CA ARG A 56 6.97 3.10 -3.10
C ARG A 56 5.60 3.38 -3.70
N ILE A 57 4.52 3.29 -2.91
CA ILE A 57 3.17 3.61 -3.35
C ILE A 57 3.04 5.09 -3.71
N VAL A 58 3.64 5.98 -2.92
CA VAL A 58 3.71 7.42 -3.21
C VAL A 58 4.34 7.66 -4.58
N GLU A 59 5.49 7.05 -4.86
CA GLU A 59 6.15 7.14 -6.17
C GLU A 59 5.23 6.65 -7.30
N LEU A 60 4.60 5.48 -7.12
CA LEU A 60 3.71 4.88 -8.12
C LEU A 60 2.48 5.75 -8.42
N LYS A 61 1.86 6.35 -7.40
CA LYS A 61 0.69 7.22 -7.58
C LYS A 61 1.04 8.56 -8.24
N ARG A 62 2.33 8.92 -8.30
CA ARG A 62 2.82 10.14 -8.98
C ARG A 62 3.22 9.90 -10.43
N LYS A 63 3.36 8.64 -10.87
CA LYS A 63 3.67 8.27 -12.25
C LYS A 63 2.45 8.37 -13.17
N THR A 64 2.67 8.70 -14.43
CA THR A 64 1.69 8.53 -15.50
C THR A 64 1.65 7.07 -15.98
N VAL A 65 0.62 6.70 -16.74
CA VAL A 65 0.46 5.32 -17.23
C VAL A 65 1.62 4.89 -18.14
N ASP A 66 2.17 5.81 -18.94
CA ASP A 66 3.30 5.58 -19.83
C ASP A 66 4.66 5.42 -19.13
N GLU A 67 4.76 5.87 -17.87
CA GLU A 67 5.96 5.72 -17.03
C GLU A 67 5.98 4.39 -16.25
N LEU A 68 4.88 3.63 -16.27
CA LEU A 68 4.74 2.39 -15.51
C LEU A 68 5.45 1.22 -16.20
N THR A 69 6.35 0.56 -15.48
CA THR A 69 7.07 -0.65 -15.92
C THR A 69 6.32 -1.93 -15.50
N GLU A 70 6.75 -3.10 -15.99
CA GLU A 70 6.23 -4.38 -15.49
C GLU A 70 6.46 -4.54 -13.97
N ASP A 71 7.61 -4.12 -13.46
CA ASP A 71 7.91 -4.16 -12.03
C ASP A 71 6.95 -3.27 -11.21
N ASP A 72 6.52 -2.14 -11.77
CA ASP A 72 5.51 -1.30 -11.14
C ASP A 72 4.17 -2.05 -11.03
N HIS A 73 3.74 -2.76 -12.09
CA HIS A 73 2.50 -3.55 -12.08
C HIS A 73 2.60 -4.77 -11.15
N ASP A 74 3.77 -5.41 -11.05
CA ASP A 74 4.00 -6.49 -10.08
C ASP A 74 3.94 -5.97 -8.64
N TRP A 75 4.49 -4.77 -8.40
CA TRP A 75 4.38 -4.13 -7.10
C TRP A 75 2.94 -3.76 -6.75
N MET A 76 2.18 -3.21 -7.71
CA MET A 76 0.75 -2.91 -7.53
C MET A 76 -0.04 -4.16 -7.11
N ASN A 77 0.16 -5.29 -7.80
CA ASN A 77 -0.46 -6.57 -7.43
C ASN A 77 -0.08 -7.02 -6.01
N LYS A 78 1.18 -6.85 -5.62
CA LYS A 78 1.64 -7.18 -4.27
C LYS A 78 0.92 -6.34 -3.22
N VAL A 79 0.75 -5.04 -3.45
CA VAL A 79 0.02 -4.12 -2.57
C VAL A 79 -1.43 -4.54 -2.43
N VAL A 80 -2.13 -4.73 -3.56
CA VAL A 80 -3.51 -5.21 -3.60
C VAL A 80 -3.67 -6.50 -2.79
N GLY A 81 -2.83 -7.49 -3.08
CA GLY A 81 -2.87 -8.78 -2.39
C GLY A 81 -2.60 -8.68 -0.89
N TYR A 82 -1.69 -7.79 -0.47
CA TYR A 82 -1.44 -7.52 0.94
C TYR A 82 -2.69 -6.94 1.61
N CYS A 83 -3.25 -5.86 1.09
CA CYS A 83 -4.40 -5.19 1.66
C CYS A 83 -5.61 -6.12 1.75
N HIS A 84 -5.94 -6.85 0.68
CA HIS A 84 -7.06 -7.81 0.68
C HIS A 84 -6.92 -8.92 1.73
N ARG A 85 -5.71 -9.45 1.95
CA ARG A 85 -5.49 -10.47 2.98
C ARG A 85 -5.53 -9.86 4.38
N HIS A 86 -4.96 -8.68 4.55
CA HIS A 86 -4.84 -8.06 5.87
C HIS A 86 -6.18 -7.49 6.33
N LEU A 87 -7.00 -6.96 5.42
CA LEU A 87 -8.36 -6.49 5.72
C LEU A 87 -9.24 -7.58 6.37
N LYS A 88 -9.09 -8.84 5.94
CA LYS A 88 -9.85 -9.98 6.49
C LYS A 88 -9.46 -10.34 7.93
N GLN A 89 -8.35 -9.82 8.44
CA GLN A 89 -7.82 -10.14 9.77
C GLN A 89 -8.21 -9.12 10.84
N GLY A 90 -8.95 -8.06 10.48
CA GLY A 90 -9.14 -6.87 11.31
C GLY A 90 -9.51 -7.14 12.77
N PRO A 91 -9.12 -6.24 13.68
CA PRO A 91 -9.35 -6.44 15.11
C PRO A 91 -10.84 -6.39 15.42
N SER A 92 -11.26 -7.12 16.47
CA SER A 92 -12.65 -7.10 16.95
C SER A 92 -13.00 -5.84 17.74
N SER A 93 -12.01 -5.02 18.11
CA SER A 93 -12.17 -3.80 18.89
C SER A 93 -11.01 -2.83 18.65
N ASP A 94 -11.25 -1.53 18.85
CA ASP A 94 -10.25 -0.46 18.68
C ASP A 94 -9.58 -0.45 17.30
N VAL A 95 -10.42 -0.40 16.25
CA VAL A 95 -9.95 -0.35 14.87
C VAL A 95 -9.07 0.89 14.63
N GLU A 96 -9.47 2.03 15.21
CA GLU A 96 -8.87 3.34 14.98
C GLU A 96 -7.41 3.43 15.44
N HIS A 97 -7.06 2.86 16.59
CA HIS A 97 -5.70 2.91 17.14
C HIS A 97 -4.96 1.56 17.09
N SER A 98 -5.40 0.67 16.21
CA SER A 98 -4.79 -0.65 16.07
C SER A 98 -3.51 -0.65 15.22
N LYS A 99 -2.54 -1.50 15.60
CA LYS A 99 -1.39 -1.84 14.75
C LYS A 99 -1.82 -2.39 13.38
N TRP A 100 -3.00 -3.01 13.31
CA TRP A 100 -3.59 -3.50 12.07
C TRP A 100 -3.90 -2.36 11.10
N ARG A 101 -4.62 -1.32 11.57
CA ARG A 101 -4.93 -0.14 10.76
C ARG A 101 -3.66 0.58 10.35
N TYR A 102 -2.75 0.82 11.29
CA TYR A 102 -1.49 1.49 11.01
C TYR A 102 -0.64 0.75 9.97
N SER A 103 -0.65 -0.59 10.02
CA SER A 103 -0.02 -1.42 9.01
C SER A 103 -0.72 -1.29 7.66
N LEU A 104 -2.05 -1.30 7.58
CA LEU A 104 -2.78 -1.05 6.33
C LEU A 104 -2.48 0.34 5.74
N MET A 105 -2.40 1.37 6.59
CA MET A 105 -2.07 2.74 6.17
C MET A 105 -0.65 2.85 5.63
N ASN A 106 0.32 2.10 6.20
CA ASN A 106 1.66 1.97 5.59
C ASN A 106 1.62 1.34 4.18
N TRP A 107 0.56 0.63 3.84
CA TRP A 107 0.30 0.08 2.50
C TRP A 107 -0.73 0.92 1.72
N GLY A 108 -0.96 2.17 2.14
CA GLY A 108 -1.78 3.16 1.44
C GLY A 108 -3.28 2.93 1.50
N HIS A 109 -3.74 2.03 2.38
CA HIS A 109 -5.16 1.77 2.62
C HIS A 109 -5.54 2.18 4.05
N ASP A 110 -6.44 3.15 4.19
CA ASP A 110 -7.09 3.43 5.48
C ASP A 110 -8.47 2.75 5.51
N PRO A 111 -8.67 1.70 6.33
CA PRO A 111 -9.94 0.98 6.44
C PRO A 111 -11.07 1.81 7.08
N LEU A 112 -10.77 3.00 7.62
CA LEU A 112 -11.77 3.94 8.13
C LEU A 112 -12.15 5.03 7.13
N LYS A 113 -11.60 4.96 5.91
CA LYS A 113 -11.87 5.92 4.84
C LYS A 113 -12.87 5.33 3.84
N ASP A 114 -13.94 6.08 3.61
CA ASP A 114 -15.02 5.78 2.66
C ASP A 114 -14.57 5.94 1.18
#